data_AF-A0A5W3ERH3-F1
#
_entry.id   AF-A0A5W3ERH3-F1
#
_cell.length_a   1.000
_cell.length_b   1.000
_cell.length_c   1.000
_cell.angle_alpha   90.00
_cell.angle_beta   90.00
_cell.angle_gamma   90.00
#
_symmetry.space_group_name_H-M   'P 1'
#
loop_
_entity.id
_entity.type
_entity.pdbx_description
1 polymer ?
#
loop_
_entity_poly.entity_id
_entity_poly.type
_entity_poly.pdbx_seq_one_letter_code
_entity_poly.pdbx_strand_id
1 'polypeptide(L)'
;MLKANKRGDTKFVPVEPEIPIINKPQDGVKEASNLVTIPTRTTVTDFDRIPKQYLLQYNEGSEWPVDFYHALSGRNDPKSMFDTQNDSPTQQLLKIVNLSLRVNAPLDRTQDEQRKTFELTGTSTLVASITPNEGDFFVAPIGDHRHGLFNITAVTRMSNNKIATYQIRYTMLYEITPQIAETIRLCTVRTLHYVRERAWTGGDTLLTPNEYRTFLELGDRIKDIETTFVRRFYDTSLETLAYPRDWKLDGLKAGGYYDVFLAMFVKAIGLRTVGKDIRIYPHPPKPVQDIETLFTVLLNQQPELLPYVEKECSAVNPRTFRTMQTRNTIAWSQFSSTRYFTSQIRQLATYDGEWPEFEAFEPVMFPEYQGNAGEDMVAFLPLTYKPYLLSETFYSGSYSSVLEHCLYLYLNKQPVPSEVAARLAELVLALPKDSQFYYVPMVYVILKYAR
;
A
#
# COMPACT_ATOMS: atom_id res chain seq x y z
N MET A 1 9.25 50.31 22.31
CA MET A 1 10.56 50.89 21.95
C MET A 1 10.74 52.19 22.73
N LEU A 2 11.80 52.31 23.54
CA LEU A 2 12.10 53.50 24.35
C LEU A 2 13.07 54.44 23.62
N LYS A 3 12.75 55.74 23.55
CA LYS A 3 13.72 56.84 23.40
C LYS A 3 13.77 57.59 24.73
N ALA A 4 14.95 57.72 25.31
CA ALA A 4 15.13 58.41 26.58
C ALA A 4 15.17 59.93 26.37
N ASN A 5 14.46 60.68 27.22
CA ASN A 5 14.76 62.08 27.48
C ASN A 5 14.72 62.36 28.98
N LYS A 6 15.63 63.23 29.40
CA LYS A 6 16.12 63.50 30.75
C LYS A 6 15.05 63.93 31.76
N ARG A 7 15.33 63.56 33.02
CA ARG A 7 14.95 64.17 34.32
C ARG A 7 13.51 63.94 34.80
N GLY A 8 13.41 63.20 35.91
CA GLY A 8 12.24 63.13 36.81
C GLY A 8 11.88 61.68 37.13
N ASP A 9 11.88 61.32 38.42
CA ASP A 9 11.62 59.97 38.94
C ASP A 9 10.37 59.31 38.34
N THR A 10 10.55 58.25 37.57
CA THR A 10 9.46 57.43 37.01
C THR A 10 9.12 56.31 38.00
N LYS A 11 8.04 56.49 38.79
CA LYS A 11 7.37 55.37 39.47
C LYS A 11 6.42 54.67 38.50
N PHE A 12 6.54 53.35 38.39
CA PHE A 12 5.62 52.52 37.64
C PHE A 12 4.25 52.50 38.32
N VAL A 13 3.21 52.96 37.61
CA VAL A 13 1.82 52.67 37.94
C VAL A 13 1.29 51.75 36.83
N PRO A 14 0.84 50.53 37.13
CA PRO A 14 0.20 49.68 36.14
C PRO A 14 -1.12 50.33 35.73
N VAL A 15 -1.27 50.62 34.43
CA VAL A 15 -2.56 51.00 33.86
C VAL A 15 -3.28 49.70 33.49
N GLU A 16 -4.23 49.29 34.32
CA GLU A 16 -5.16 48.22 33.96
C GLU A 16 -6.16 48.76 32.90
N PRO A 17 -6.39 48.05 31.78
CA PRO A 17 -7.39 48.47 30.82
C PRO A 17 -8.81 48.31 31.39
N GLU A 18 -9.68 49.30 31.17
CA GLU A 18 -11.07 49.25 31.62
C GLU A 18 -11.84 48.09 30.96
N ILE A 19 -12.43 47.24 31.80
CA ILE A 19 -13.31 46.15 31.38
C ILE A 19 -14.67 46.78 30.99
N PRO A 20 -15.25 46.49 29.80
CA PRO A 20 -16.56 47.02 29.45
C PRO A 20 -17.63 46.48 30.40
N ILE A 21 -18.35 47.40 31.05
CA ILE A 21 -19.46 47.08 31.95
C ILE A 21 -20.64 46.59 31.12
N ILE A 22 -20.85 45.28 31.09
CA ILE A 22 -22.09 44.68 30.58
C ILE A 22 -23.07 44.57 31.75
N ASN A 23 -24.19 45.28 31.61
CA ASN A 23 -25.42 45.22 32.41
C ASN A 23 -25.31 45.59 33.90
N LYS A 24 -25.78 46.81 34.25
CA LYS A 24 -26.24 47.08 35.62
C LYS A 24 -27.58 46.35 35.84
N PRO A 25 -27.73 45.49 36.85
CA PRO A 25 -29.02 44.94 37.21
C PRO A 25 -29.88 46.03 37.86
N GLN A 26 -31.09 46.18 37.37
CA GLN A 26 -32.15 46.92 38.04
C GLN A 26 -32.68 46.04 39.18
N ASP A 27 -32.83 46.65 40.34
CA ASP A 27 -33.14 45.99 41.61
C ASP A 27 -34.56 45.42 41.62
N GLY A 28 -34.73 44.26 42.28
CA GLY A 28 -36.04 43.75 42.71
C GLY A 28 -36.50 42.41 42.13
N VAL A 29 -36.26 41.37 42.94
CA VAL A 29 -37.02 40.11 43.13
C VAL A 29 -36.16 38.86 42.93
N LYS A 30 -35.87 38.21 44.07
CA LYS A 30 -35.30 36.88 44.17
C LYS A 30 -36.34 35.85 43.74
N GLU A 31 -36.02 35.04 42.74
CA GLU A 31 -36.54 33.68 42.64
C GLU A 31 -35.37 32.71 42.78
N ALA A 32 -35.41 31.92 43.86
CA ALA A 32 -34.50 30.83 44.08
C ALA A 32 -34.87 29.68 43.12
N SER A 33 -34.08 29.48 42.07
CA SER A 33 -33.99 28.20 41.40
C SER A 33 -32.56 27.68 41.54
N ASN A 34 -32.41 26.58 42.28
CA ASN A 34 -31.18 25.79 42.27
C ASN A 34 -31.09 25.07 40.92
N LEU A 35 -30.75 25.81 39.87
CA LEU A 35 -30.22 25.24 38.64
C LEU A 35 -28.72 25.03 38.84
N VAL A 36 -28.37 23.83 39.31
CA VAL A 36 -27.02 23.31 39.08
C VAL A 36 -26.94 23.07 37.58
N THR A 37 -26.51 24.09 36.84
CA THR A 37 -26.07 23.91 35.45
C THR A 37 -24.83 23.04 35.48
N ILE A 38 -25.02 21.74 35.34
CA ILE A 38 -23.97 20.83 34.89
C ILE A 38 -23.47 21.43 33.56
N PRO A 39 -22.17 21.74 33.40
CA PRO A 39 -21.69 22.33 32.17
C PRO A 39 -22.05 21.41 31.01
N THR A 40 -22.92 21.91 30.12
CA THR A 40 -23.25 21.25 28.86
C THR A 40 -21.96 21.03 28.10
N ARG A 41 -21.62 19.75 27.92
CA ARG A 41 -20.50 19.21 27.11
C ARG A 41 -19.76 20.29 26.32
N THR A 42 -18.57 20.66 26.79
CA THR A 42 -17.54 21.24 25.92
C THR A 42 -17.34 20.27 24.77
N THR A 43 -17.58 20.71 23.53
CA THR A 43 -17.27 19.91 22.34
C THR A 43 -15.76 19.73 22.29
N VAL A 44 -15.27 18.64 22.87
CA VAL A 44 -13.90 18.17 22.67
C VAL A 44 -13.81 17.82 21.19
N THR A 45 -13.29 18.75 20.39
CA THR A 45 -12.90 18.48 19.01
C THR A 45 -11.59 17.72 19.08
N ASP A 46 -11.66 16.41 18.86
CA ASP A 46 -10.49 15.55 18.75
C ASP A 46 -9.77 15.89 17.43
N PHE A 47 -8.54 16.41 17.52
CA PHE A 47 -7.74 16.76 16.34
C PHE A 47 -7.01 15.55 15.75
N ASP A 48 -6.89 14.46 16.52
CA ASP A 48 -6.15 13.27 16.10
C ASP A 48 -7.09 12.26 15.42
N ARG A 49 -7.04 12.26 14.08
CA ARG A 49 -7.73 11.25 13.27
C ARG A 49 -6.94 9.95 13.29
N ILE A 50 -7.37 9.00 14.12
CA ILE A 50 -6.83 7.62 14.08
C ILE A 50 -7.10 7.04 12.68
N PRO A 51 -6.07 6.61 11.92
CA PRO A 51 -6.28 6.03 10.61
C PRO A 51 -6.94 4.66 10.71
N LYS A 52 -7.72 4.31 9.67
CA LYS A 52 -8.51 3.07 9.54
C LYS A 52 -7.72 1.80 9.91
N GLN A 53 -6.44 1.77 9.55
CA GLN A 53 -5.50 0.66 9.76
C GLN A 53 -5.39 0.21 11.21
N TYR A 54 -5.34 1.14 12.17
CA TYR A 54 -5.18 0.76 13.58
C TYR A 54 -6.40 0.01 14.11
N LEU A 55 -7.61 0.34 13.65
CA LEU A 55 -8.84 -0.32 14.11
C LEU A 55 -8.97 -1.76 13.57
N LEU A 56 -8.35 -2.08 12.43
CA LEU A 56 -8.32 -3.45 11.90
C LEU A 56 -7.46 -4.38 12.76
N GLN A 57 -6.39 -3.87 13.37
CA GLN A 57 -5.40 -4.67 14.09
C GLN A 57 -5.88 -5.14 15.47
N TYR A 58 -6.78 -4.39 16.11
CA TYR A 58 -7.26 -4.66 17.47
C TYR A 58 -8.61 -5.38 17.54
N ASN A 59 -9.12 -5.90 16.43
CA ASN A 59 -10.39 -6.63 16.45
C ASN A 59 -10.15 -8.11 16.75
N GLU A 60 -10.49 -8.52 17.97
CA GLU A 60 -10.39 -9.91 18.43
C GLU A 60 -11.47 -10.78 17.77
N GLY A 61 -11.20 -12.08 17.66
CA GLY A 61 -12.14 -13.06 17.14
C GLY A 61 -11.63 -13.89 15.96
N SER A 62 -12.23 -15.06 15.80
CA SER A 62 -11.98 -15.96 14.68
C SER A 62 -12.58 -15.38 13.40
N GLU A 63 -11.84 -15.53 12.31
CA GLU A 63 -12.27 -15.05 10.99
C GLU A 63 -13.30 -16.00 10.38
N TRP A 64 -14.46 -15.44 10.03
CA TRP A 64 -15.52 -16.15 9.31
C TRP A 64 -15.78 -15.45 7.97
N PRO A 65 -15.30 -16.00 6.84
CA PRO A 65 -15.57 -15.44 5.52
C PRO A 65 -17.01 -15.73 5.10
N VAL A 66 -17.75 -14.68 4.72
CA VAL A 66 -19.16 -14.77 4.32
C VAL A 66 -19.45 -13.94 3.07
N ASP A 67 -20.52 -14.28 2.37
CA ASP A 67 -21.08 -13.44 1.31
C ASP A 67 -22.12 -12.50 1.93
N PHE A 68 -21.80 -11.21 2.00
CA PHE A 68 -22.63 -10.19 2.65
C PHE A 68 -23.54 -9.49 1.63
N TYR A 69 -24.79 -9.23 1.99
CA TYR A 69 -25.77 -8.55 1.16
C TYR A 69 -26.31 -7.32 1.88
N HIS A 70 -26.11 -6.17 1.24
CA HIS A 70 -26.58 -4.88 1.72
C HIS A 70 -27.80 -4.43 0.91
N ALA A 71 -28.89 -4.07 1.57
CA ALA A 71 -30.07 -3.54 0.90
C ALA A 71 -29.81 -2.10 0.40
N LEU A 72 -29.93 -1.89 -0.91
CA LEU A 72 -29.85 -0.57 -1.53
C LEU A 72 -31.17 0.16 -1.31
N SER A 73 -31.32 0.76 -0.13
CA SER A 73 -32.51 1.50 0.28
C SER A 73 -32.17 2.98 0.52
N GLY A 74 -33.11 3.85 0.18
CA GLY A 74 -33.04 5.27 0.52
C GLY A 74 -33.20 5.48 2.02
N ARG A 75 -32.75 6.65 2.52
CA ARG A 75 -32.83 6.99 3.95
C ARG A 75 -34.25 6.92 4.54
N ASN A 76 -35.27 7.10 3.70
CA ASN A 76 -36.68 7.13 4.10
C ASN A 76 -37.40 5.80 3.84
N ASP A 77 -36.74 4.82 3.23
CA ASP A 77 -37.37 3.54 2.92
C ASP A 77 -37.46 2.69 4.19
N PRO A 78 -38.54 1.90 4.36
CA PRO A 78 -38.68 1.02 5.50
C PRO A 78 -37.59 -0.05 5.47
N LYS A 79 -36.96 -0.29 6.62
CA LYS A 79 -36.07 -1.43 6.81
C LYS A 79 -36.89 -2.72 6.77
N SER A 80 -37.00 -3.34 5.61
CA SER A 80 -37.68 -4.62 5.43
C SER A 80 -36.65 -5.76 5.41
N MET A 81 -37.05 -6.92 5.94
CA MET A 81 -36.28 -8.15 5.76
C MET A 81 -36.34 -8.62 4.31
N PHE A 82 -35.32 -9.36 3.87
CA PHE A 82 -35.31 -10.00 2.56
C PHE A 82 -36.45 -11.02 2.43
N ASP A 83 -37.21 -10.93 1.33
CA ASP A 83 -38.29 -11.88 1.03
C ASP A 83 -37.86 -12.83 -0.08
N THR A 84 -37.73 -14.11 0.27
CA THR A 84 -37.31 -15.16 -0.65
C THR A 84 -38.28 -15.42 -1.82
N GLN A 85 -39.55 -15.01 -1.69
CA GLN A 85 -40.59 -15.26 -2.71
C GLN A 85 -40.74 -14.11 -3.69
N ASN A 86 -40.13 -12.96 -3.40
CA ASN A 86 -40.25 -11.77 -4.24
C ASN A 86 -39.00 -11.61 -5.11
N ASP A 87 -39.16 -11.82 -6.42
CA ASP A 87 -38.12 -11.66 -7.44
C ASP A 87 -38.12 -10.25 -8.07
N SER A 88 -38.93 -9.34 -7.53
CA SER A 88 -39.13 -8.01 -8.10
C SER A 88 -37.88 -7.13 -8.00
N PRO A 89 -37.63 -6.24 -9.00
CA PRO A 89 -36.61 -5.18 -8.93
C PRO A 89 -36.76 -4.19 -7.78
N THR A 90 -37.82 -4.31 -6.98
CA THR A 90 -38.04 -3.55 -5.74
C THR A 90 -37.04 -3.93 -4.64
N GLN A 91 -36.49 -5.16 -4.67
CA GLN A 91 -35.45 -5.60 -3.74
C GLN A 91 -34.09 -5.54 -4.44
N GLN A 92 -33.40 -4.41 -4.32
CA GLN A 92 -32.06 -4.22 -4.89
C GLN A 92 -30.99 -4.46 -3.84
N LEU A 93 -30.05 -5.34 -4.15
CA LEU A 93 -28.98 -5.74 -3.23
C LEU A 93 -27.60 -5.40 -3.80
N LEU A 94 -26.70 -5.02 -2.90
CA LEU A 94 -25.27 -4.98 -3.13
C LEU A 94 -24.63 -6.19 -2.45
N LYS A 95 -24.01 -7.06 -3.25
CA LYS A 95 -23.28 -8.24 -2.78
C LYS A 95 -21.83 -7.87 -2.51
N ILE A 96 -21.29 -8.24 -1.36
CA ILE A 96 -19.86 -8.24 -1.05
C ILE A 96 -19.41 -9.68 -0.83
N VAL A 97 -18.52 -10.14 -1.70
CA VAL A 97 -17.97 -11.50 -1.68
C VAL A 97 -16.81 -11.59 -0.69
N ASN A 98 -16.76 -12.69 0.08
CA ASN A 98 -15.68 -13.00 1.03
C ASN A 98 -15.46 -11.93 2.11
N LEU A 99 -16.51 -11.26 2.58
CA LEU A 99 -16.41 -10.34 3.70
C LEU A 99 -16.01 -11.11 4.97
N SER A 100 -14.99 -10.62 5.66
CA SER A 100 -14.46 -11.23 6.88
C SER A 100 -15.20 -10.70 8.11
N LEU A 101 -16.01 -11.55 8.75
CA LEU A 101 -16.62 -11.27 10.05
C LEU A 101 -15.73 -11.81 11.17
N ARG A 102 -15.60 -11.07 12.27
CA ARG A 102 -14.87 -11.50 13.47
C ARG A 102 -15.84 -12.06 14.50
N VAL A 103 -15.77 -13.35 14.74
CA VAL A 103 -16.69 -14.05 15.65
C VAL A 103 -15.96 -14.39 16.94
N ASN A 104 -16.52 -13.95 18.08
CA ASN A 104 -15.93 -14.17 19.41
C ASN A 104 -16.51 -15.38 20.14
N ALA A 105 -17.72 -15.79 19.78
CA ALA A 105 -18.43 -16.91 20.39
C ALA A 105 -19.00 -17.83 19.31
N PRO A 106 -19.04 -19.16 19.55
CA PRO A 106 -19.71 -20.08 18.64
C PRO A 106 -21.20 -19.72 18.50
N LEU A 107 -21.84 -20.22 17.42
CA LEU A 107 -23.28 -20.02 17.21
C LEU A 107 -24.08 -20.71 18.31
N ASP A 108 -24.96 -19.94 18.96
CA ASP A 108 -25.90 -20.46 19.94
C ASP A 108 -27.03 -21.18 19.23
N ARG A 109 -27.27 -22.44 19.61
CA ARG A 109 -28.33 -23.30 19.06
C ARG A 109 -29.41 -23.49 20.11
N THR A 110 -30.55 -22.84 19.93
CA THR A 110 -31.70 -22.98 20.82
C THR A 110 -32.83 -23.65 20.10
N GLN A 111 -33.38 -24.72 20.67
CA GLN A 111 -34.54 -25.40 20.09
C GLN A 111 -35.82 -24.74 20.59
N ASP A 112 -36.69 -24.31 19.67
CA ASP A 112 -38.04 -23.87 20.01
C ASP A 112 -38.84 -25.06 20.56
N GLU A 113 -39.31 -24.97 21.80
CA GLU A 113 -40.05 -26.03 22.47
C GLU A 113 -41.36 -26.38 21.75
N GLN A 114 -41.99 -25.41 21.05
CA GLN A 114 -43.26 -25.59 20.37
C GLN A 114 -43.10 -26.16 18.96
N ARG A 115 -42.19 -25.59 18.16
CA ARG A 115 -42.00 -25.98 16.75
C ARG A 115 -40.98 -27.09 16.56
N LYS A 116 -40.19 -27.42 17.60
CA LYS A 116 -39.04 -28.33 17.56
C LYS A 116 -37.98 -27.96 16.51
N THR A 117 -38.03 -26.74 15.99
CA THR A 117 -37.05 -26.16 15.08
C THR A 117 -35.87 -25.58 15.86
N PHE A 118 -34.68 -25.65 15.28
CA PHE A 118 -33.50 -25.01 15.87
C PHE A 118 -33.38 -23.58 15.33
N GLU A 119 -33.28 -22.62 16.24
CA GLU A 119 -32.86 -21.26 15.94
C GLU A 119 -31.37 -21.14 16.21
N LEU A 120 -30.64 -20.63 15.22
CA LEU A 120 -29.21 -20.32 15.34
C LEU A 120 -29.04 -18.81 15.46
N THR A 121 -28.43 -18.38 16.57
CA THR A 121 -28.16 -16.96 16.80
C THR A 121 -26.67 -16.75 17.07
N GLY A 122 -26.18 -15.55 16.79
CA GLY A 122 -24.78 -15.21 17.01
C GLY A 122 -24.51 -13.72 17.00
N THR A 123 -23.32 -13.37 17.46
CA THR A 123 -22.80 -12.00 17.43
C THR A 123 -21.41 -11.99 16.81
N SER A 124 -21.16 -11.03 15.94
CA SER A 124 -19.85 -10.83 15.32
C SER A 124 -19.54 -9.34 15.20
N THR A 125 -18.26 -9.03 15.05
CA THR A 125 -17.78 -7.69 14.78
C THR A 125 -17.40 -7.59 13.31
N LEU A 126 -18.02 -6.63 12.63
CA LEU A 126 -17.71 -6.28 11.25
C LEU A 126 -16.61 -5.23 11.25
N VAL A 127 -15.51 -5.56 10.58
CA VAL A 127 -14.36 -4.65 10.46
C VAL A 127 -14.66 -3.62 9.37
N ALA A 128 -14.40 -2.36 9.71
CA ALA A 128 -14.84 -1.18 8.97
C ALA A 128 -14.53 -1.26 7.47
N SER A 129 -15.54 -1.52 6.66
CA SER A 129 -15.56 -1.24 5.20
C SER A 129 -16.96 -0.87 4.73
N ILE A 130 -18.00 -1.42 5.38
CA ILE A 130 -19.40 -1.06 5.17
C ILE A 130 -20.03 -0.72 6.53
N THR A 131 -21.02 0.16 6.52
CA THR A 131 -21.92 0.37 7.67
C THR A 131 -23.10 -0.58 7.50
N PRO A 132 -23.23 -1.65 8.31
CA PRO A 132 -24.33 -2.59 8.18
C PRO A 132 -25.63 -1.95 8.67
N ASN A 133 -26.74 -2.34 8.05
CA ASN A 133 -28.10 -1.98 8.46
C ASN A 133 -28.82 -3.17 9.07
N GLU A 134 -29.84 -2.90 9.88
CA GLU A 134 -30.79 -3.93 10.31
C GLU A 134 -31.63 -4.37 9.10
N GLY A 135 -31.80 -5.67 8.92
CA GLY A 135 -32.44 -6.25 7.73
C GLY A 135 -31.47 -6.62 6.61
N ASP A 136 -30.19 -6.20 6.69
CA ASP A 136 -29.13 -6.78 5.86
C ASP A 136 -28.92 -8.24 6.22
N PHE A 137 -28.47 -9.05 5.27
CA PHE A 137 -28.26 -10.47 5.49
C PHE A 137 -26.94 -10.95 4.90
N PHE A 138 -26.47 -12.11 5.34
CA PHE A 138 -25.30 -12.74 4.78
C PHE A 138 -25.49 -14.25 4.65
N VAL A 139 -24.73 -14.83 3.74
CA VAL A 139 -24.72 -16.24 3.45
C VAL A 139 -23.41 -16.85 3.93
N ALA A 140 -23.51 -17.90 4.74
CA ALA A 140 -22.35 -18.56 5.30
C ALA A 140 -22.51 -20.09 5.30
N PRO A 141 -21.40 -20.86 5.18
CA PRO A 141 -21.44 -22.31 5.28
C PRO A 141 -21.76 -22.75 6.72
N ILE A 142 -22.72 -23.66 6.89
CA ILE A 142 -23.11 -24.24 8.19
C ILE A 142 -22.49 -25.64 8.39
N GLY A 143 -21.88 -26.20 7.35
CA GLY A 143 -21.33 -27.56 7.32
C GLY A 143 -22.08 -28.44 6.32
N ASP A 144 -21.55 -29.63 6.02
CA ASP A 144 -22.16 -30.61 5.10
C ASP A 144 -22.56 -30.03 3.73
N HIS A 145 -21.76 -29.12 3.17
CA HIS A 145 -22.07 -28.41 1.91
C HIS A 145 -23.39 -27.61 1.92
N ARG A 146 -23.95 -27.32 3.11
CA ARG A 146 -25.12 -26.47 3.28
C ARG A 146 -24.74 -25.05 3.63
N HIS A 147 -25.49 -24.12 3.06
CA HIS A 147 -25.36 -22.69 3.33
C HIS A 147 -26.60 -22.18 4.05
N GLY A 148 -26.40 -21.36 5.07
CA GLY A 148 -27.48 -20.68 5.76
C GLY A 148 -27.54 -19.21 5.40
N LEU A 149 -28.76 -18.70 5.36
CA LEU A 149 -29.05 -17.28 5.26
C LEU A 149 -29.26 -16.72 6.68
N PHE A 150 -28.40 -15.79 7.06
CA PHE A 150 -28.44 -15.12 8.36
C PHE A 150 -28.90 -13.68 8.18
N ASN A 151 -29.92 -13.27 8.92
CA ASN A 151 -30.41 -11.89 8.92
C ASN A 151 -29.87 -11.13 10.12
N ILE A 152 -29.48 -9.88 9.90
CA ILE A 152 -28.99 -8.97 10.95
C ILE A 152 -30.19 -8.33 11.66
N THR A 153 -30.31 -8.62 12.96
CA THR A 153 -31.40 -8.15 13.81
C THR A 153 -31.07 -6.87 14.56
N ALA A 154 -29.80 -6.64 14.88
CA ALA A 154 -29.34 -5.44 15.57
C ALA A 154 -27.92 -5.06 15.16
N VAL A 155 -27.68 -3.76 15.03
CA VAL A 155 -26.37 -3.18 14.75
C VAL A 155 -26.00 -2.20 15.84
N THR A 156 -24.83 -2.40 16.45
CA THR A 156 -24.30 -1.52 17.49
C THR A 156 -22.94 -0.99 17.07
N ARG A 157 -22.76 0.33 17.14
CA ARG A 157 -21.51 0.99 16.81
C ARG A 157 -20.60 0.97 18.03
N MET A 158 -19.41 0.37 17.92
CA MET A 158 -18.51 0.17 19.06
C MET A 158 -17.59 1.35 19.34
N SER A 159 -17.46 2.31 18.41
CA SER A 159 -16.57 3.47 18.55
C SER A 159 -17.24 4.77 18.13
N ASN A 160 -16.94 5.85 18.86
CA ASN A 160 -17.43 7.20 18.56
C ASN A 160 -16.66 7.88 17.40
N ASN A 161 -15.54 7.31 16.95
CA ASN A 161 -14.73 7.86 15.87
C ASN A 161 -15.44 7.78 14.52
N LYS A 162 -15.19 8.72 13.59
CA LYS A 162 -15.78 8.73 12.24
C LYS A 162 -15.61 7.39 11.49
N ILE A 163 -14.55 6.66 11.81
CA ILE A 163 -14.34 5.27 11.41
C ILE A 163 -14.61 4.42 12.65
N ALA A 164 -15.59 3.52 12.56
CA ALA A 164 -15.99 2.67 13.68
C ALA A 164 -16.15 1.21 13.22
N THR A 165 -15.88 0.29 14.14
CA THR A 165 -16.29 -1.11 14.03
C THR A 165 -17.74 -1.24 14.47
N TYR A 166 -18.45 -2.19 13.86
CA TYR A 166 -19.84 -2.46 14.16
C TYR A 166 -19.97 -3.86 14.71
N GLN A 167 -20.61 -4.01 15.86
CA GLN A 167 -21.03 -5.30 16.37
C GLN A 167 -22.45 -5.59 15.86
N ILE A 168 -22.59 -6.71 15.16
CA ILE A 168 -23.84 -7.17 14.58
C ILE A 168 -24.35 -8.38 15.36
N ARG A 169 -25.67 -8.42 15.58
CA ARG A 169 -26.38 -9.61 16.04
C ARG A 169 -27.18 -10.16 14.88
N TYR A 170 -27.15 -11.48 14.70
CA TYR A 170 -27.81 -12.13 13.57
C TYR A 170 -28.45 -13.45 13.98
N THR A 171 -29.47 -13.83 13.21
CA THR A 171 -30.24 -15.05 13.38
C THR A 171 -30.39 -15.76 12.03
N MET A 172 -30.26 -17.09 12.02
CA MET A 172 -30.49 -17.87 10.81
C MET A 172 -31.98 -17.88 10.47
N LEU A 173 -32.33 -17.53 9.22
CA LEU A 173 -33.70 -17.58 8.72
C LEU A 173 -33.98 -18.91 8.01
N TYR A 174 -33.18 -19.22 6.99
CA TYR A 174 -33.42 -20.35 6.09
C TYR A 174 -32.11 -21.04 5.71
N GLU A 175 -32.20 -22.34 5.43
CA GLU A 175 -31.19 -23.03 4.61
C GLU A 175 -31.40 -22.62 3.15
N ILE A 176 -30.29 -22.38 2.44
CA ILE A 176 -30.35 -21.91 1.05
C ILE A 176 -30.68 -23.09 0.15
N THR A 177 -31.86 -23.00 -0.46
CA THR A 177 -32.24 -23.86 -1.59
C THR A 177 -31.80 -23.22 -2.91
N PRO A 178 -31.66 -24.01 -4.00
CA PRO A 178 -31.33 -23.47 -5.32
C PRO A 178 -32.27 -22.35 -5.80
N GLN A 179 -33.55 -22.41 -5.40
CA GLN A 179 -34.54 -21.38 -5.71
C GLN A 179 -34.23 -20.06 -5.02
N ILE A 180 -33.92 -20.10 -3.71
CA ILE A 180 -33.56 -18.91 -2.93
C ILE A 180 -32.27 -18.28 -3.48
N ALA A 181 -31.29 -19.10 -3.85
CA ALA A 181 -30.04 -18.63 -4.44
C ALA A 181 -30.28 -17.87 -5.76
N GLU A 182 -31.21 -18.33 -6.60
CA GLU A 182 -31.56 -17.66 -7.85
C GLU A 182 -32.29 -16.34 -7.61
N THR A 183 -33.22 -16.28 -6.65
CA THR A 183 -33.87 -15.02 -6.24
C THR A 183 -32.83 -14.00 -5.81
N ILE A 184 -31.89 -14.39 -4.94
CA ILE A 184 -30.79 -13.51 -4.49
C ILE A 184 -29.96 -13.02 -5.68
N ARG A 185 -29.69 -13.89 -6.67
CA ARG A 185 -28.94 -13.54 -7.87
C ARG A 185 -29.67 -12.49 -8.71
N LEU A 186 -30.98 -12.63 -8.90
CA LEU A 186 -31.80 -11.69 -9.66
C LEU A 186 -31.91 -10.32 -8.96
N CYS A 187 -31.98 -10.31 -7.63
CA CYS A 187 -32.02 -9.09 -6.81
C CYS A 187 -30.66 -8.36 -6.69
N THR A 188 -29.54 -9.03 -7.04
CA THR A 188 -28.20 -8.45 -6.90
C THR A 188 -27.88 -7.51 -8.06
N VAL A 189 -27.77 -6.20 -7.77
CA VAL A 189 -27.46 -5.16 -8.76
C VAL A 189 -25.96 -4.91 -8.88
N ARG A 190 -25.24 -4.94 -7.75
CA ARG A 190 -23.80 -4.66 -7.70
C ARG A 190 -23.08 -5.75 -6.92
N THR A 191 -21.90 -6.13 -7.40
CA THR A 191 -21.02 -7.08 -6.71
C THR A 191 -19.69 -6.40 -6.44
N LEU A 192 -19.22 -6.50 -5.20
CA LEU A 192 -17.90 -6.09 -4.74
C LEU A 192 -17.16 -7.29 -4.16
N HIS A 193 -15.84 -7.25 -4.20
CA HIS A 193 -14.97 -8.27 -3.60
C HIS A 193 -14.21 -7.65 -2.45
N TYR A 194 -14.28 -8.29 -1.27
CA TYR A 194 -13.50 -7.86 -0.12
C TYR A 194 -12.10 -8.48 -0.15
N VAL A 195 -11.07 -7.64 -0.11
CA VAL A 195 -9.66 -8.03 -0.05
C VAL A 195 -9.04 -7.44 1.21
N ARG A 196 -8.76 -8.32 2.18
CA ARG A 196 -8.17 -7.94 3.47
C ARG A 196 -6.75 -7.39 3.34
N GLU A 197 -5.96 -7.94 2.42
CA GLU A 197 -4.53 -7.62 2.28
C GLU A 197 -4.30 -6.11 2.00
N ARG A 198 -5.18 -5.48 1.22
CA ARG A 198 -5.11 -4.05 0.90
C ARG A 198 -5.38 -3.12 2.08
N ALA A 199 -6.00 -3.64 3.14
CA ALA A 199 -6.24 -2.87 4.36
C ALA A 199 -4.92 -2.43 5.00
N TRP A 200 -3.86 -3.24 4.89
CA TRP A 200 -2.54 -2.96 5.45
C TRP A 200 -1.79 -1.86 4.70
N THR A 201 -1.96 -1.80 3.38
CA THR A 201 -1.36 -0.76 2.53
C THR A 201 -2.15 0.55 2.54
N GLY A 202 -3.35 0.55 3.14
CA GLY A 202 -4.21 1.73 3.26
C GLY A 202 -5.06 2.00 2.01
N GLY A 203 -5.03 1.08 1.04
CA GLY A 203 -5.93 1.08 -0.10
C GLY A 203 -7.37 0.75 0.28
N ASP A 204 -8.28 0.88 -0.69
CA ASP A 204 -9.64 0.40 -0.51
C ASP A 204 -9.66 -1.14 -0.49
N THR A 205 -10.39 -1.67 0.47
CA THR A 205 -10.58 -3.11 0.72
C THR A 205 -11.71 -3.69 -0.12
N LEU A 206 -12.61 -2.85 -0.65
CA LEU A 206 -13.72 -3.27 -1.50
C LEU A 206 -13.36 -2.95 -2.94
N LEU A 207 -13.35 -3.98 -3.77
CA LEU A 207 -13.00 -3.86 -5.18
C LEU A 207 -14.19 -4.20 -6.05
N THR A 208 -14.35 -3.47 -7.14
CA THR A 208 -15.24 -3.89 -8.23
C THR A 208 -14.72 -5.18 -8.86
N PRO A 209 -15.55 -5.93 -9.61
CA PRO A 209 -15.11 -7.18 -10.22
C PRO A 209 -13.94 -7.01 -11.19
N ASN A 210 -13.86 -5.86 -11.86
CA ASN A 210 -12.75 -5.55 -12.77
C ASN A 210 -11.45 -5.30 -11.97
N GLU A 211 -11.50 -4.43 -10.95
CA GLU A 211 -10.34 -4.17 -10.07
C GLU A 211 -9.87 -5.44 -9.36
N TYR A 212 -10.79 -6.31 -8.96
CA TYR A 212 -10.46 -7.59 -8.34
C TYR A 212 -9.75 -8.54 -9.32
N ARG A 213 -10.17 -8.59 -10.59
CA ARG A 213 -9.46 -9.36 -11.63
C ARG A 213 -8.05 -8.82 -11.83
N THR A 214 -7.91 -7.50 -11.95
CA THR A 214 -6.60 -6.86 -12.02
C THR A 214 -5.76 -7.22 -10.78
N PHE A 215 -6.32 -7.17 -9.57
CA PHE A 215 -5.64 -7.58 -8.35
C PHE A 215 -5.13 -9.04 -8.40
N LEU A 216 -5.92 -9.97 -8.94
CA LEU A 216 -5.47 -11.35 -9.15
C LEU A 216 -4.34 -11.44 -10.19
N GLU A 217 -4.47 -10.72 -11.30
CA GLU A 217 -3.44 -10.64 -12.35
C GLU A 217 -2.12 -10.12 -11.77
N LEU A 218 -2.12 -9.10 -10.90
CA LEU A 218 -0.91 -8.64 -10.20
C LEU A 218 -0.22 -9.78 -9.48
N GLY A 219 -1.00 -10.64 -8.80
CA GLY A 219 -0.46 -11.78 -8.07
C GLY A 219 0.24 -12.80 -8.94
N ASP A 220 -0.27 -13.04 -10.14
CA ASP A 220 0.34 -13.94 -11.11
C ASP A 220 1.57 -13.30 -11.78
N ARG A 221 1.51 -12.01 -12.11
CA ARG A 221 2.67 -11.25 -12.62
C ARG A 221 3.85 -11.24 -11.64
N ILE A 222 3.58 -11.14 -10.33
CA ILE A 222 4.63 -11.22 -9.29
C ILE A 222 5.34 -12.58 -9.35
N LYS A 223 4.57 -13.69 -9.43
CA LYS A 223 5.14 -15.05 -9.51
C LYS A 223 5.93 -15.26 -10.80
N ASP A 224 5.45 -14.71 -11.91
CA ASP A 224 6.15 -14.76 -13.20
C ASP A 224 7.51 -14.09 -13.12
N ILE A 225 7.59 -12.91 -12.49
CA ILE A 225 8.85 -12.19 -12.28
C ILE A 225 9.79 -12.97 -11.35
N GLU A 226 9.28 -13.49 -10.22
CA GLU A 226 10.07 -14.30 -9.27
C GLU A 226 10.71 -15.52 -9.95
N THR A 227 9.99 -16.14 -10.88
CA THR A 227 10.47 -17.33 -11.62
C THR A 227 11.41 -16.96 -12.77
N THR A 228 11.17 -15.83 -13.45
CA THR A 228 11.82 -15.52 -14.73
C THR A 228 13.05 -14.63 -14.58
N PHE A 229 13.03 -13.64 -13.69
CA PHE A 229 14.07 -12.60 -13.60
C PHE A 229 15.44 -13.20 -13.27
N VAL A 230 15.55 -13.92 -12.15
CA VAL A 230 16.80 -14.56 -11.73
C VAL A 230 17.22 -15.59 -12.76
N ARG A 231 16.29 -16.37 -13.33
CA ARG A 231 16.62 -17.32 -14.39
C ARG A 231 17.23 -16.67 -15.63
N ARG A 232 16.82 -15.43 -15.97
CA ARG A 232 17.29 -14.70 -17.16
C ARG A 232 18.66 -14.05 -16.96
N PHE A 233 18.93 -13.50 -15.78
CA PHE A 233 20.12 -12.66 -15.54
C PHE A 233 21.16 -13.28 -14.60
N TYR A 234 20.89 -14.45 -14.02
CA TYR A 234 21.85 -15.16 -13.17
C TYR A 234 22.86 -15.93 -14.01
N ASP A 235 24.14 -15.63 -13.81
CA ASP A 235 25.24 -16.39 -14.38
C ASP A 235 25.66 -17.50 -13.41
N THR A 236 25.51 -18.76 -13.84
CA THR A 236 25.87 -19.94 -13.05
C THR A 236 27.36 -20.02 -12.76
N SER A 237 28.22 -19.48 -13.63
CA SER A 237 29.68 -19.50 -13.42
C SER A 237 30.15 -18.49 -12.38
N LEU A 238 29.49 -17.33 -12.32
CA LEU A 238 29.82 -16.24 -11.40
C LEU A 238 28.97 -16.26 -10.12
N GLU A 239 27.97 -17.13 -10.06
CA GLU A 239 27.00 -17.28 -8.97
C GLU A 239 26.29 -15.96 -8.60
N THR A 240 26.08 -15.07 -9.58
CA THR A 240 25.51 -13.74 -9.33
C THR A 240 24.79 -13.20 -10.57
N LEU A 241 24.20 -12.01 -10.44
CA LEU A 241 23.58 -11.30 -11.54
C LEU A 241 24.65 -10.67 -12.43
N ALA A 242 24.60 -10.96 -13.72
CA ALA A 242 25.46 -10.35 -14.72
C ALA A 242 24.63 -9.51 -15.69
N TYR A 243 25.17 -8.37 -16.11
CA TYR A 243 24.54 -7.53 -17.13
C TYR A 243 24.35 -8.31 -18.44
N PRO A 244 23.20 -8.17 -19.13
CA PRO A 244 22.80 -9.05 -20.24
C PRO A 244 23.44 -8.68 -21.59
N ARG A 245 24.77 -8.66 -21.68
CA ARG A 245 25.49 -8.55 -22.96
C ARG A 245 26.47 -9.67 -23.19
N ASP A 246 26.50 -10.17 -24.41
CA ASP A 246 27.39 -11.25 -24.78
C ASP A 246 28.69 -10.66 -25.33
N TRP A 247 29.76 -10.84 -24.56
CA TRP A 247 31.07 -10.34 -24.93
C TRP A 247 31.58 -10.92 -26.26
N LYS A 248 31.10 -12.09 -26.68
CA LYS A 248 31.48 -12.73 -27.95
C LYS A 248 30.80 -12.10 -29.16
N LEU A 249 29.55 -11.67 -29.02
CA LEU A 249 28.75 -11.08 -30.10
C LEU A 249 29.01 -9.57 -30.21
N ASP A 250 29.21 -8.91 -29.07
CA ASP A 250 29.26 -7.44 -28.99
C ASP A 250 30.69 -6.88 -29.05
N GLY A 251 31.70 -7.73 -29.30
CA GLY A 251 33.11 -7.33 -29.37
C GLY A 251 33.67 -6.76 -28.06
N LEU A 252 33.04 -7.10 -26.94
CA LEU A 252 33.41 -6.58 -25.62
C LEU A 252 34.56 -7.40 -25.02
N LYS A 253 35.31 -6.79 -24.10
CA LYS A 253 36.38 -7.49 -23.36
C LYS A 253 35.80 -8.72 -22.65
N ALA A 254 36.51 -9.84 -22.75
CA ALA A 254 36.16 -11.06 -22.05
C ALA A 254 36.03 -10.79 -20.54
N GLY A 255 34.86 -11.12 -19.98
CA GLY A 255 34.52 -10.87 -18.58
C GLY A 255 33.18 -10.14 -18.47
N GLY A 256 32.35 -10.56 -17.51
CA GLY A 256 31.03 -9.98 -17.31
C GLY A 256 31.08 -8.52 -16.81
N TYR A 257 29.92 -7.88 -16.76
CA TYR A 257 29.72 -6.58 -16.11
C TYR A 257 28.91 -6.75 -14.84
N TYR A 258 29.34 -6.11 -13.77
CA TYR A 258 28.75 -6.27 -12.45
C TYR A 258 28.29 -4.95 -11.82
N ASP A 259 27.01 -4.89 -11.44
CA ASP A 259 26.47 -3.85 -10.59
C ASP A 259 26.18 -4.41 -9.19
N VAL A 260 26.95 -3.96 -8.22
CA VAL A 260 26.86 -4.43 -6.83
C VAL A 260 25.59 -3.95 -6.13
N PHE A 261 25.15 -2.72 -6.43
CA PHE A 261 24.01 -2.11 -5.75
C PHE A 261 22.70 -2.76 -6.20
N LEU A 262 22.60 -3.07 -7.50
CA LEU A 262 21.47 -3.84 -8.01
C LEU A 262 21.45 -5.27 -7.44
N ALA A 263 22.60 -5.97 -7.40
CA ALA A 263 22.66 -7.33 -6.87
C ALA A 263 22.25 -7.39 -5.39
N MET A 264 22.67 -6.39 -4.59
CA MET A 264 22.23 -6.23 -3.20
C MET A 264 20.73 -5.96 -3.11
N PHE A 265 20.21 -5.06 -3.96
CA PHE A 265 18.79 -4.74 -4.01
C PHE A 265 17.93 -5.96 -4.31
N VAL A 266 18.23 -6.69 -5.38
CA VAL A 266 17.52 -7.91 -5.80
C VAL A 266 17.55 -8.97 -4.69
N LYS A 267 18.69 -9.13 -4.02
CA LYS A 267 18.82 -10.05 -2.89
C LYS A 267 17.98 -9.63 -1.68
N ALA A 268 17.87 -8.33 -1.41
CA ALA A 268 17.12 -7.75 -0.30
C ALA A 268 15.60 -7.81 -0.51
N ILE A 269 15.10 -7.53 -1.71
CA ILE A 269 13.67 -7.64 -2.06
C ILE A 269 13.18 -9.10 -2.19
N GLY A 270 14.09 -10.08 -2.05
CA GLY A 270 13.76 -11.50 -2.03
C GLY A 270 13.52 -12.13 -3.41
N LEU A 271 13.94 -11.48 -4.51
CA LEU A 271 13.93 -12.11 -5.84
C LEU A 271 15.02 -13.19 -5.88
N ARG A 272 14.64 -14.44 -5.61
CA ARG A 272 15.55 -15.58 -5.55
C ARG A 272 14.92 -16.81 -6.19
N THR A 273 15.75 -17.69 -6.72
CA THR A 273 15.32 -19.02 -7.16
C THR A 273 15.91 -20.06 -6.21
N VAL A 274 15.14 -21.09 -5.87
CA VAL A 274 15.61 -22.18 -5.00
C VAL A 274 16.89 -22.78 -5.58
N GLY A 275 17.93 -22.88 -4.75
CA GLY A 275 19.25 -23.40 -5.14
C GLY A 275 20.18 -22.41 -5.87
N LYS A 276 19.74 -21.18 -6.15
CA LYS A 276 20.57 -20.11 -6.73
C LYS A 276 20.57 -18.90 -5.82
N ASP A 277 21.54 -18.82 -4.91
CA ASP A 277 21.73 -17.61 -4.10
C ASP A 277 22.61 -16.60 -4.84
N ILE A 278 22.25 -15.32 -4.74
CA ILE A 278 23.01 -14.25 -5.38
C ILE A 278 24.24 -13.95 -4.52
N ARG A 279 25.41 -14.28 -5.05
CA ARG A 279 26.69 -13.92 -4.43
C ARG A 279 26.96 -12.44 -4.61
N ILE A 280 27.30 -11.78 -3.51
CA ILE A 280 27.70 -10.36 -3.53
C ILE A 280 29.22 -10.29 -3.53
N TYR A 281 29.78 -9.58 -4.51
CA TYR A 281 31.21 -9.32 -4.61
C TYR A 281 31.50 -7.94 -3.98
N PRO A 282 32.11 -7.87 -2.80
CA PRO A 282 32.40 -6.59 -2.14
C PRO A 282 33.52 -5.80 -2.85
N HIS A 283 33.48 -4.48 -2.65
CA HIS A 283 34.41 -3.49 -3.22
C HIS A 283 35.23 -2.82 -2.09
N PRO A 284 36.24 -3.51 -1.53
CA PRO A 284 37.05 -2.94 -0.44
C PRO A 284 37.83 -1.69 -0.91
N PRO A 285 38.19 -0.77 0.00
CA PRO A 285 38.17 -0.88 1.46
C PRO A 285 36.84 -0.51 2.11
N LYS A 286 35.96 0.23 1.44
CA LYS A 286 34.68 0.68 2.01
C LYS A 286 33.62 -0.42 1.84
N PRO A 287 32.89 -0.79 2.90
CA PRO A 287 31.73 -1.67 2.78
C PRO A 287 30.68 -1.05 1.85
N VAL A 288 30.19 -1.84 0.89
CA VAL A 288 29.17 -1.39 -0.08
C VAL A 288 27.82 -1.09 0.57
N GLN A 289 27.57 -1.63 1.77
CA GLN A 289 26.39 -1.34 2.58
C GLN A 289 26.35 0.09 3.11
N ASP A 290 27.52 0.74 3.27
CA ASP A 290 27.64 2.09 3.85
C ASP A 290 27.49 3.20 2.80
N ILE A 291 27.06 2.85 1.58
CA ILE A 291 26.85 3.78 0.48
C ILE A 291 25.35 3.92 0.26
N GLU A 292 24.84 5.11 0.54
CA GLU A 292 23.45 5.45 0.29
C GLU A 292 23.24 5.68 -1.21
N THR A 293 22.37 4.84 -1.78
CA THR A 293 22.01 4.81 -3.20
C THR A 293 20.50 4.88 -3.37
N LEU A 294 20.06 5.07 -4.61
CA LEU A 294 18.65 4.94 -4.98
C LEU A 294 18.01 3.65 -4.40
N PHE A 295 18.69 2.51 -4.51
CA PHE A 295 18.16 1.25 -4.02
C PHE A 295 18.04 1.18 -2.50
N THR A 296 18.94 1.81 -1.75
CA THR A 296 18.82 1.86 -0.28
C THR A 296 17.60 2.70 0.13
N VAL A 297 17.32 3.79 -0.59
CA VAL A 297 16.15 4.63 -0.34
C VAL A 297 14.85 3.88 -0.65
N LEU A 298 14.82 3.13 -1.76
CA LEU A 298 13.69 2.28 -2.10
C LEU A 298 13.46 1.18 -1.06
N LEU A 299 14.52 0.52 -0.56
CA LEU A 299 14.39 -0.52 0.47
C LEU A 299 13.86 0.03 1.80
N ASN A 300 14.34 1.19 2.22
CA ASN A 300 14.01 1.78 3.53
C ASN A 300 12.75 2.65 3.51
N GLN A 301 12.19 2.98 2.32
CA GLN A 301 11.07 3.90 2.14
C GLN A 301 11.28 5.26 2.83
N GLN A 302 12.45 5.88 2.60
CA GLN A 302 12.83 7.16 3.21
C GLN A 302 13.00 8.25 2.13
N PRO A 303 11.93 8.96 1.75
CA PRO A 303 11.98 9.97 0.69
C PRO A 303 12.93 11.13 1.00
N GLU A 304 13.14 11.45 2.28
CA GLU A 304 14.01 12.55 2.74
C GLU A 304 15.49 12.35 2.36
N LEU A 305 15.92 11.11 2.12
CA LEU A 305 17.30 10.79 1.73
C LEU A 305 17.55 10.95 0.22
N LEU A 306 16.50 11.04 -0.61
CA LEU A 306 16.64 11.17 -2.07
C LEU A 306 17.59 12.30 -2.54
N PRO A 307 17.60 13.50 -1.91
CA PRO A 307 18.53 14.56 -2.35
C PRO A 307 19.99 14.25 -2.02
N TYR A 308 20.25 13.44 -0.99
CA TYR A 308 21.58 13.19 -0.41
C TYR A 308 22.27 11.93 -0.94
N VAL A 309 21.55 11.03 -1.61
CA VAL A 309 22.15 9.82 -2.18
C VAL A 309 23.15 10.13 -3.29
N GLU A 310 24.05 9.18 -3.51
CA GLU A 310 25.01 9.25 -4.60
C GLU A 310 24.31 9.14 -5.98
N LYS A 311 24.60 10.10 -6.86
CA LYS A 311 23.95 10.22 -8.19
C LYS A 311 24.88 9.86 -9.35
N GLU A 312 26.19 10.04 -9.18
CA GLU A 312 27.17 9.86 -10.26
C GLU A 312 27.82 8.48 -10.22
N CYS A 313 27.24 7.53 -10.94
CA CYS A 313 27.78 6.18 -11.04
C CYS A 313 28.62 6.02 -12.32
N SER A 314 29.88 5.62 -12.18
CA SER A 314 30.76 5.37 -13.33
C SER A 314 31.19 3.91 -13.39
N ALA A 315 31.70 3.52 -14.55
CA ALA A 315 32.32 2.23 -14.74
C ALA A 315 33.76 2.28 -14.26
N VAL A 316 34.15 1.31 -13.44
CA VAL A 316 35.48 1.21 -12.84
C VAL A 316 36.01 -0.19 -13.09
N ASN A 317 37.30 -0.29 -13.38
CA ASN A 317 37.94 -1.58 -13.52
C ASN A 317 38.09 -2.26 -12.13
N PRO A 318 37.80 -3.55 -11.98
CA PRO A 318 37.99 -4.27 -10.72
C PRO A 318 39.42 -4.18 -10.15
N ARG A 319 40.43 -3.90 -10.99
CA ARG A 319 41.81 -3.61 -10.56
C ARG A 319 41.92 -2.49 -9.52
N THR A 320 41.01 -1.52 -9.56
CA THR A 320 40.94 -0.40 -8.59
C THR A 320 40.81 -0.91 -7.14
N PHE A 321 40.14 -2.04 -6.94
CA PHE A 321 39.85 -2.58 -5.60
C PHE A 321 40.86 -3.65 -5.13
N ARG A 322 42.02 -3.79 -5.80
CA ARG A 322 43.04 -4.81 -5.47
C ARG A 322 43.89 -4.50 -4.24
N THR A 323 43.74 -3.31 -3.65
CA THR A 323 44.57 -2.86 -2.53
C THR A 323 44.40 -3.73 -1.29
N MET A 324 43.19 -4.25 -1.03
CA MET A 324 42.95 -5.19 0.07
C MET A 324 42.62 -6.58 -0.45
N GLN A 325 43.42 -7.56 -0.06
CA GLN A 325 43.21 -8.97 -0.38
C GLN A 325 42.19 -9.58 0.60
N THR A 326 40.91 -9.33 0.36
CA THR A 326 39.84 -10.03 1.07
C THR A 326 39.26 -11.15 0.20
N ARG A 327 38.71 -12.19 0.82
CA ARG A 327 38.11 -13.31 0.08
C ARG A 327 36.88 -12.81 -0.70
N ASN A 328 36.68 -13.37 -1.89
CA ASN A 328 35.46 -13.19 -2.71
C ASN A 328 35.19 -11.75 -3.18
N THR A 329 36.19 -10.87 -3.20
CA THR A 329 36.05 -9.49 -3.70
C THR A 329 35.90 -9.40 -5.21
N ILE A 330 35.34 -8.29 -5.67
CA ILE A 330 35.29 -7.93 -7.09
C ILE A 330 36.69 -7.92 -7.74
N ALA A 331 37.73 -7.52 -6.99
CA ALA A 331 39.09 -7.32 -7.48
C ALA A 331 39.78 -8.56 -8.05
N TRP A 332 39.36 -9.73 -7.58
CA TRP A 332 39.87 -11.06 -7.95
C TRP A 332 38.81 -11.93 -8.63
N SER A 333 37.74 -11.30 -9.13
CA SER A 333 36.67 -11.95 -9.88
C SER A 333 36.97 -12.00 -11.38
N GLN A 334 36.12 -12.67 -12.15
CA GLN A 334 36.18 -12.72 -13.62
C GLN A 334 35.50 -11.52 -14.30
N PHE A 335 35.00 -10.55 -13.53
CA PHE A 335 34.38 -9.34 -14.08
C PHE A 335 35.42 -8.44 -14.74
N SER A 336 35.07 -7.85 -15.87
CA SER A 336 35.93 -6.91 -16.61
C SER A 336 35.75 -5.48 -16.12
N SER A 337 34.50 -5.12 -15.79
CA SER A 337 34.08 -3.81 -15.32
C SER A 337 33.02 -3.93 -14.24
N THR A 338 33.01 -2.99 -13.30
CA THR A 338 31.99 -2.90 -12.26
C THR A 338 31.47 -1.46 -12.11
N ARG A 339 30.20 -1.30 -11.74
CA ARG A 339 29.61 0.00 -11.44
C ARG A 339 29.88 0.41 -10.00
N TYR A 340 30.35 1.64 -9.82
CA TYR A 340 30.64 2.21 -8.51
C TYR A 340 30.59 3.75 -8.53
N PHE A 341 30.34 4.37 -7.38
CA PHE A 341 30.34 5.82 -7.22
C PHE A 341 31.78 6.32 -6.99
N THR A 342 32.31 7.10 -7.94
CA THR A 342 33.70 7.58 -7.89
C THR A 342 33.99 8.51 -6.72
N SER A 343 32.98 9.28 -6.27
CA SER A 343 33.01 10.09 -5.05
C SER A 343 33.42 9.29 -3.79
N GLN A 344 33.11 8.00 -3.77
CA GLN A 344 33.37 7.07 -2.68
C GLN A 344 34.72 6.35 -2.79
N ILE A 345 35.38 6.41 -3.96
CA ILE A 345 36.74 5.88 -4.19
C ILE A 345 37.74 6.93 -3.73
N ARG A 346 37.90 7.09 -2.41
CA ARG A 346 38.93 7.97 -1.84
C ARG A 346 40.21 7.17 -1.63
N GLN A 347 41.34 7.73 -2.05
CA GLN A 347 42.71 7.22 -1.77
C GLN A 347 43.13 5.95 -2.52
N LEU A 348 42.40 5.51 -3.55
CA LEU A 348 42.79 4.41 -4.43
C LEU A 348 43.25 4.93 -5.80
N ALA A 349 44.14 4.18 -6.45
CA ALA A 349 44.41 4.37 -7.86
C ALA A 349 43.19 3.89 -8.67
N THR A 350 42.47 4.85 -9.27
CA THR A 350 41.30 4.55 -10.10
C THR A 350 41.74 4.14 -11.49
N TYR A 351 41.28 2.98 -11.93
CA TYR A 351 41.41 2.52 -13.31
C TYR A 351 40.05 2.60 -13.98
N ASP A 352 39.99 3.31 -15.11
CA ASP A 352 38.76 3.48 -15.85
C ASP A 352 38.24 2.13 -16.38
N GLY A 353 36.94 1.92 -16.20
CA GLY A 353 36.22 0.80 -16.78
C GLY A 353 35.45 1.26 -18.01
N GLU A 354 35.29 0.37 -18.98
CA GLU A 354 34.33 0.56 -20.06
C GLU A 354 33.00 -0.08 -19.67
N TRP A 355 31.88 0.55 -20.02
CA TRP A 355 30.57 -0.04 -19.84
C TRP A 355 29.71 0.20 -21.08
N PRO A 356 28.96 -0.80 -21.56
CA PRO A 356 28.21 -0.67 -22.79
C PRO A 356 27.09 0.38 -22.66
N GLU A 357 26.91 1.22 -23.69
CA GLU A 357 25.79 2.17 -23.76
C GLU A 357 24.47 1.43 -23.80
N PHE A 358 23.42 1.97 -23.18
CA PHE A 358 22.10 1.36 -23.18
C PHE A 358 21.49 1.30 -24.58
N GLU A 359 20.79 0.22 -24.88
CA GLU A 359 20.00 0.11 -26.10
C GLU A 359 18.84 1.10 -26.05
N ALA A 360 18.78 2.00 -27.03
CA ALA A 360 17.72 2.99 -27.12
C ALA A 360 16.38 2.33 -27.44
N PHE A 361 15.31 2.82 -26.82
CA PHE A 361 13.95 2.43 -27.12
C PHE A 361 13.05 3.66 -27.15
N GLU A 362 11.97 3.58 -27.94
CA GLU A 362 10.98 4.66 -27.98
C GLU A 362 10.09 4.60 -26.73
N PRO A 363 9.98 5.70 -25.96
CA PRO A 363 9.13 5.73 -24.78
C PRO A 363 7.67 5.50 -25.13
N VAL A 364 7.07 4.47 -24.52
CA VAL A 364 5.64 4.19 -24.70
C VAL A 364 4.83 5.17 -23.87
N MET A 365 3.92 5.89 -24.52
CA MET A 365 3.01 6.82 -23.85
C MET A 365 1.94 6.05 -23.06
N PHE A 366 1.65 6.55 -21.87
CA PHE A 366 0.60 6.03 -21.00
C PHE A 366 -0.58 7.02 -21.00
N PRO A 367 -1.69 6.71 -21.69
CA PRO A 367 -2.88 7.56 -21.70
C PRO A 367 -3.62 7.50 -20.35
N GLU A 368 -4.24 8.61 -19.97
CA GLU A 368 -5.12 8.75 -18.79
C GLU A 368 -4.44 8.45 -17.44
N TYR A 369 -3.26 9.03 -17.24
CA TYR A 369 -2.58 8.96 -15.97
C TYR A 369 -3.24 9.89 -14.93
N GLN A 370 -3.73 9.31 -13.82
CA GLN A 370 -4.54 10.01 -12.81
C GLN A 370 -3.74 10.87 -11.81
N GLY A 371 -2.44 11.10 -12.01
CA GLY A 371 -1.64 11.94 -11.09
C GLY A 371 -2.01 13.42 -11.18
N ASN A 372 -2.08 13.94 -12.41
CA ASN A 372 -2.71 15.21 -12.76
C ASN A 372 -3.73 14.88 -13.86
N ALA A 373 -5.02 15.06 -13.61
CA ALA A 373 -6.07 14.62 -14.54
C ALA A 373 -5.82 15.16 -15.98
N GLY A 374 -5.55 14.26 -16.93
CA GLY A 374 -5.53 14.55 -18.37
C GLY A 374 -4.16 14.71 -19.03
N GLU A 375 -3.05 14.43 -18.35
CA GLU A 375 -1.70 14.48 -18.97
C GLU A 375 -1.21 13.08 -19.38
N ASP A 376 -0.75 12.97 -20.63
CA ASP A 376 -0.06 11.78 -21.12
C ASP A 376 1.40 11.81 -20.65
N MET A 377 1.83 10.74 -19.97
CA MET A 377 3.20 10.61 -19.48
C MET A 377 3.87 9.37 -20.07
N VAL A 378 5.18 9.42 -20.26
CA VAL A 378 5.96 8.27 -20.69
C VAL A 378 6.04 7.19 -19.60
N ALA A 379 5.88 5.92 -19.97
CA ALA A 379 5.93 4.81 -19.02
C ALA A 379 7.33 4.64 -18.43
N PHE A 380 8.35 4.65 -19.28
CA PHE A 380 9.77 4.50 -18.92
C PHE A 380 10.59 5.56 -19.65
N LEU A 381 11.58 6.11 -18.95
CA LEU A 381 12.60 6.94 -19.55
C LEU A 381 13.80 6.08 -19.99
N PRO A 382 14.58 6.53 -21.00
CA PRO A 382 15.87 5.93 -21.27
C PRO A 382 16.74 5.94 -20.03
N LEU A 383 17.42 4.83 -19.75
CA LEU A 383 18.31 4.73 -18.60
C LEU A 383 19.50 5.68 -18.76
N THR A 384 19.88 6.32 -17.66
CA THR A 384 21.09 7.15 -17.59
C THR A 384 22.00 6.68 -16.47
N TYR A 385 23.28 7.04 -16.52
CA TYR A 385 24.24 6.75 -15.43
C TYR A 385 24.57 7.98 -14.58
N LYS A 386 24.21 9.16 -15.08
CA LYS A 386 24.40 10.46 -14.45
C LYS A 386 23.15 11.29 -14.74
N PRO A 387 22.15 11.29 -13.84
CA PRO A 387 22.07 10.58 -12.57
C PRO A 387 21.84 9.05 -12.70
N TYR A 388 22.02 8.30 -11.60
CA TYR A 388 22.03 6.84 -11.62
C TYR A 388 20.62 6.24 -11.86
N LEU A 389 20.38 5.75 -13.08
CA LEU A 389 19.18 5.05 -13.58
C LEU A 389 17.95 5.96 -13.77
N LEU A 390 17.53 6.69 -12.75
CA LEU A 390 16.34 7.56 -12.78
C LEU A 390 16.70 9.00 -13.14
N SER A 391 15.70 9.79 -13.50
CA SER A 391 15.87 11.19 -13.90
C SER A 391 16.27 12.10 -12.75
N GLU A 392 16.88 13.24 -13.07
CA GLU A 392 17.27 14.25 -12.07
C GLU A 392 16.07 14.81 -11.30
N THR A 393 14.91 14.92 -11.96
CA THR A 393 13.67 15.38 -11.34
C THR A 393 13.22 14.44 -10.23
N PHE A 394 13.43 13.13 -10.38
CA PHE A 394 13.14 12.15 -9.33
C PHE A 394 13.95 12.38 -8.06
N TYR A 395 15.25 12.63 -8.19
CA TYR A 395 16.11 12.95 -7.05
C TYR A 395 15.78 14.28 -6.37
N SER A 396 15.11 15.20 -7.08
CA SER A 396 14.59 16.45 -6.51
C SER A 396 13.24 16.30 -5.79
N GLY A 397 12.67 15.09 -5.77
CA GLY A 397 11.37 14.80 -5.16
C GLY A 397 10.17 14.99 -6.10
N SER A 398 10.40 15.03 -7.42
CA SER A 398 9.35 15.07 -8.44
C SER A 398 9.35 13.77 -9.28
N TYR A 399 8.68 13.72 -10.42
CA TYR A 399 8.67 12.58 -11.33
C TYR A 399 8.50 13.04 -12.78
N SER A 400 9.11 12.32 -13.71
CA SER A 400 9.03 12.55 -15.16
C SER A 400 8.51 11.35 -15.94
N SER A 401 8.29 10.21 -15.27
CA SER A 401 7.70 9.01 -15.86
C SER A 401 6.67 8.37 -14.93
N VAL A 402 5.82 7.52 -15.50
CA VAL A 402 4.82 6.77 -14.73
C VAL A 402 5.50 5.85 -13.71
N LEU A 403 6.63 5.23 -14.08
CA LEU A 403 7.44 4.45 -13.14
C LEU A 403 7.87 5.30 -11.93
N GLU A 404 8.48 6.47 -12.19
CA GLU A 404 8.96 7.37 -11.14
C GLU A 404 7.82 7.88 -10.28
N HIS A 405 6.64 8.13 -10.84
CA HIS A 405 5.48 8.47 -10.03
C HIS A 405 5.07 7.33 -9.10
N CYS A 406 4.98 6.10 -9.62
CA CYS A 406 4.63 4.96 -8.78
C CYS A 406 5.67 4.75 -7.67
N LEU A 407 6.96 4.99 -7.95
CA LEU A 407 8.02 5.00 -6.93
C LEU A 407 7.85 6.16 -5.93
N TYR A 408 7.43 7.34 -6.38
CA TYR A 408 7.15 8.48 -5.52
C TYR A 408 5.98 8.19 -4.57
N LEU A 409 4.89 7.61 -5.07
CA LEU A 409 3.76 7.16 -4.24
C LEU A 409 4.22 6.12 -3.21
N TYR A 410 5.00 5.14 -3.67
CA TYR A 410 5.58 4.10 -2.83
C TYR A 410 6.44 4.67 -1.69
N LEU A 411 7.34 5.61 -2.00
CA LEU A 411 8.21 6.25 -1.01
C LEU A 411 7.41 7.09 0.00
N ASN A 412 6.33 7.72 -0.43
CA ASN A 412 5.44 8.51 0.43
C ASN A 412 4.34 7.69 1.12
N LYS A 413 4.37 6.36 1.01
CA LYS A 413 3.39 5.43 1.59
C LYS A 413 1.94 5.74 1.15
N GLN A 414 1.79 6.21 -0.09
CA GLN A 414 0.50 6.48 -0.72
C GLN A 414 0.08 5.30 -1.60
N PRO A 415 -1.21 4.98 -1.68
CA PRO A 415 -1.68 3.80 -2.43
C PRO A 415 -1.36 3.93 -3.93
N VAL A 416 -0.80 2.88 -4.51
CA VAL A 416 -0.52 2.80 -5.96
C VAL A 416 -1.70 2.15 -6.68
N PRO A 417 -2.20 2.73 -7.79
CA PRO A 417 -3.24 2.12 -8.61
C PRO A 417 -2.79 0.77 -9.20
N SER A 418 -3.57 -0.28 -8.98
CA SER A 418 -3.24 -1.64 -9.43
C SER A 418 -3.22 -1.76 -10.96
N GLU A 419 -4.12 -1.07 -11.67
CA GLU A 419 -4.16 -1.06 -13.14
C GLU A 419 -2.87 -0.50 -13.76
N VAL A 420 -2.36 0.60 -13.19
CA VAL A 420 -1.11 1.21 -13.63
C VAL A 420 0.07 0.27 -13.39
N ALA A 421 0.13 -0.35 -12.20
CA ALA A 421 1.17 -1.31 -11.86
C ALA A 421 1.16 -2.55 -12.78
N ALA A 422 -0.02 -3.10 -13.08
CA ALA A 422 -0.18 -4.23 -14.00
C ALA A 422 0.32 -3.88 -15.41
N ARG A 423 -0.08 -2.72 -15.93
CA ARG A 423 0.33 -2.27 -17.27
C ARG A 423 1.83 -1.97 -17.35
N LEU A 424 2.42 -1.39 -16.30
CA LEU A 424 3.88 -1.24 -16.21
C LEU A 424 4.58 -2.61 -16.30
N ALA A 425 4.09 -3.63 -15.59
CA ALA A 425 4.69 -4.97 -15.64
C ALA A 425 4.70 -5.57 -17.05
N GLU A 426 3.65 -5.35 -17.84
CA GLU A 426 3.58 -5.79 -19.24
C GLU A 426 4.56 -5.04 -20.13
N LEU A 427 4.60 -3.71 -20.01
CA LEU A 427 5.46 -2.85 -20.82
C LEU A 427 6.95 -3.10 -20.57
N VAL A 428 7.34 -3.41 -19.33
CA VAL A 428 8.76 -3.71 -19.00
C VAL A 428 9.28 -4.89 -19.80
N LEU A 429 8.46 -5.92 -20.04
CA LEU A 429 8.88 -7.12 -20.76
C LEU A 429 9.15 -6.85 -22.25
N ALA A 430 8.62 -5.77 -22.81
CA ALA A 430 8.87 -5.34 -24.17
C ALA A 430 10.15 -4.49 -24.32
N LEU A 431 10.70 -3.99 -23.22
CA LEU A 431 11.92 -3.16 -23.25
C LEU A 431 13.16 -3.99 -23.62
N PRO A 432 14.25 -3.35 -24.07
CA PRO A 432 15.54 -4.00 -24.23
C PRO A 432 16.02 -4.71 -22.95
N LYS A 433 16.85 -5.75 -23.10
CA LYS A 433 17.27 -6.62 -21.98
C LYS A 433 18.02 -5.85 -20.89
N ASP A 434 18.82 -4.86 -21.27
CA ASP A 434 19.53 -4.00 -20.33
C ASP A 434 18.60 -3.11 -19.51
N SER A 435 17.55 -2.58 -20.14
CA SER A 435 16.49 -1.83 -19.45
C SER A 435 15.69 -2.72 -18.50
N GLN A 436 15.37 -3.94 -18.94
CA GLN A 436 14.73 -4.93 -18.08
C GLN A 436 15.56 -5.28 -16.85
N PHE A 437 16.89 -5.35 -16.98
CA PHE A 437 17.80 -5.69 -15.88
C PHE A 437 17.63 -4.74 -14.68
N TYR A 438 17.45 -3.44 -14.94
CA TYR A 438 17.28 -2.43 -13.89
C TYR A 438 15.82 -2.15 -13.52
N TYR A 439 14.89 -2.12 -14.49
CA TYR A 439 13.51 -1.76 -14.24
C TYR A 439 12.64 -2.89 -13.67
N VAL A 440 12.90 -4.17 -14.01
CA VAL A 440 12.10 -5.28 -13.49
C VAL A 440 12.12 -5.34 -11.95
N PRO A 441 13.26 -5.22 -11.26
CA PRO A 441 13.29 -5.19 -9.80
C PRO A 441 12.50 -4.02 -9.19
N MET A 442 12.53 -2.83 -9.81
CA MET A 442 11.77 -1.66 -9.34
C MET A 442 10.26 -1.87 -9.51
N VAL A 443 9.84 -2.39 -10.67
CA VAL A 443 8.43 -2.69 -10.97
C VAL A 443 7.91 -3.80 -10.06
N TYR A 444 8.73 -4.80 -9.75
CA TYR A 444 8.39 -5.83 -8.80
C TYR A 444 8.09 -5.29 -7.39
N VAL A 445 8.85 -4.30 -6.91
CA VAL A 445 8.55 -3.64 -5.63
C VAL A 445 7.20 -2.91 -5.70
N ILE A 446 6.93 -2.21 -6.80
CA ILE A 446 5.65 -1.52 -7.01
C ILE A 446 4.49 -2.53 -7.03
N LEU A 447 4.62 -3.64 -7.75
CA LEU A 447 3.60 -4.68 -7.81
C LEU A 447 3.31 -5.28 -6.42
N LYS A 448 4.35 -5.56 -5.64
CA LYS A 448 4.20 -6.06 -4.27
C LYS A 448 3.55 -5.06 -3.32
N TYR A 449 3.68 -3.77 -3.60
CA TYR A 449 3.07 -2.71 -2.80
C TYR A 449 1.64 -2.37 -3.23
N ALA A 450 1.34 -2.48 -4.54
CA ALA A 450 0.01 -2.24 -5.09
C ALA A 450 -1.00 -3.36 -4.76
N ARG A 451 -0.47 -4.57 -4.50
CA ARG A 451 -1.19 -5.70 -3.93
C ARG A 451 -1.29 -5.54 -2.42
#